data_AF-A0A7I7MUR5-F1
#
_entry.id   AF-A0A7I7MUR5-F1
#
_cell.length_a   1.000
_cell.length_b   1.000
_cell.length_c   1.000
_cell.angle_alpha   90.00
_cell.angle_beta   90.00
_cell.angle_gamma   90.00
#
_symmetry.space_group_name_H-M   'P 1'
#
loop_
_entity.id
_entity.type
_entity.pdbx_description
1 polymer ?
#
loop_
_entity_poly.entity_id
_entity_poly.type
_entity_poly.pdbx_seq_one_letter_code
_entity_poly.pdbx_strand_id
1 'polypeptide(L)'
;MSVAHPAGVVLRHHYGVRLRPGLTIEDSFFDEFAKRWGIRRLALYGSVLREDFGPSSDIDMLVEFFPDRTPGLLRLAQMELELEAVLGRQVELRTYEDLSPYFRDKVAATARPIYAA
;
A
#
# COMPACT_ATOMS: atom_id res chain seq x y z
N MET A 1 -1.70 -15.73 32.00
CA MET A 1 -0.94 -14.49 32.22
C MET A 1 -0.49 -13.96 30.87
N SER A 2 -0.56 -12.65 30.69
CA SER A 2 -0.52 -11.96 29.40
C SER A 2 0.78 -12.15 28.61
N VAL A 3 0.59 -12.64 27.38
CA VAL A 3 1.15 -12.20 26.08
C VAL A 3 2.63 -11.84 25.97
N ALA A 4 3.34 -12.64 25.17
CA ALA A 4 4.35 -12.13 24.24
C ALA A 4 3.91 -12.52 22.82
N HIS A 5 3.62 -11.53 21.97
CA HIS A 5 3.43 -11.68 20.52
C HIS A 5 4.18 -10.53 19.85
N PRO A 6 5.31 -10.77 19.17
CA PRO A 6 6.01 -9.72 18.44
C PRO A 6 5.64 -9.82 16.95
N ALA A 7 4.89 -8.86 16.40
CA ALA A 7 4.67 -8.83 14.94
C ALA A 7 4.15 -7.47 14.45
N GLY A 8 5.02 -6.47 14.33
CA GLY A 8 4.70 -5.21 13.62
C GLY A 8 5.15 -5.26 12.15
N VAL A 9 4.70 -4.29 11.34
CA VAL A 9 5.28 -4.02 10.01
C VAL A 9 6.48 -3.10 10.18
N VAL A 10 7.64 -3.54 9.70
CA VAL A 10 8.90 -2.79 9.80
C VAL A 10 9.47 -2.61 8.40
N LEU A 11 9.23 -1.45 7.79
CA LEU A 11 10.03 -0.99 6.65
C LEU A 11 11.42 -0.62 7.18
N ARG A 12 12.48 -1.15 6.57
CA ARG A 12 13.86 -0.96 7.04
C ARG A 12 14.49 0.29 6.39
N HIS A 13 13.80 1.43 6.57
CA HIS A 13 14.17 2.85 6.37
C HIS A 13 14.82 3.28 5.04
N HIS A 14 14.20 4.25 4.34
CA HIS A 14 14.54 5.69 4.50
C HIS A 14 13.37 6.66 4.80
N TYR A 15 12.12 6.20 4.93
CA TYR A 15 10.99 6.99 5.45
C TYR A 15 10.14 6.14 6.42
N GLY A 16 10.12 6.53 7.70
CA GLY A 16 9.57 5.72 8.79
C GLY A 16 8.05 5.59 8.81
N VAL A 17 7.49 4.60 8.11
CA VAL A 17 6.10 4.17 8.28
C VAL A 17 6.06 2.84 9.02
N ARG A 18 5.61 2.86 10.29
CA ARG A 18 5.32 1.66 11.08
C ARG A 18 3.84 1.32 10.93
N LEU A 19 3.53 0.26 10.19
CA LEU A 19 2.16 -0.25 10.05
C LEU A 19 1.91 -1.32 11.14
N ARG A 20 0.68 -1.37 11.66
CA ARG A 20 0.31 -2.29 12.75
C ARG A 20 -0.10 -3.68 12.17
N PRO A 21 -0.26 -4.72 12.99
CA PRO A 21 0.53 -5.96 13.02
C PRO A 21 0.45 -6.90 11.79
N GLY A 22 1.52 -7.65 11.50
CA GLY A 22 1.48 -8.92 10.74
C GLY A 22 2.15 -9.00 9.36
N LEU A 23 2.83 -7.95 8.89
CA LEU A 23 3.28 -7.87 7.49
C LEU A 23 4.70 -7.29 7.39
N THR A 24 5.72 -8.08 7.06
CA THR A 24 7.08 -7.57 6.84
C THR A 24 7.43 -7.74 5.38
N ILE A 25 7.74 -6.64 4.68
CA ILE A 25 8.21 -6.66 3.30
C ILE A 25 9.50 -5.84 3.23
N GLU A 26 10.48 -6.38 2.53
CA GLU A 26 11.74 -5.71 2.23
C GLU A 26 11.50 -4.56 1.26
N ASP A 27 12.04 -3.37 1.57
CA ASP A 27 11.89 -2.15 0.76
C ASP A 27 12.30 -2.40 -0.72
N SER A 28 13.27 -3.29 -0.95
CA SER A 28 13.72 -3.69 -2.29
C SER A 28 12.61 -4.23 -3.18
N PHE A 29 11.59 -4.89 -2.60
CA PHE A 29 10.44 -5.35 -3.36
C PHE A 29 9.65 -4.17 -3.94
N PHE A 30 9.34 -3.16 -3.12
CA PHE A 30 8.57 -2.00 -3.59
C PHE A 30 9.35 -1.17 -4.60
N ASP A 31 10.67 -1.08 -4.46
CA ASP A 31 11.53 -0.43 -5.44
C ASP A 31 11.48 -1.14 -6.81
N GLU A 32 11.64 -2.46 -6.84
CA GLU A 32 11.58 -3.24 -8.07
C GLU A 32 10.18 -3.24 -8.69
N PHE A 33 9.15 -3.40 -7.85
CA PHE A 33 7.75 -3.35 -8.24
C PHE A 33 7.43 -2.01 -8.89
N ALA A 34 7.80 -0.91 -8.24
CA ALA A 34 7.50 0.43 -8.74
C ALA A 34 8.25 0.74 -10.05
N LYS A 35 9.53 0.35 -10.15
CA LYS A 35 10.30 0.48 -11.41
C LYS A 35 9.66 -0.29 -12.55
N ARG A 36 9.28 -1.55 -12.31
CA ARG A 36 8.63 -2.42 -13.31
C ARG A 36 7.31 -1.83 -13.80
N TRP A 37 6.48 -1.36 -12.88
CA TRP A 37 5.14 -0.88 -13.17
C TRP A 37 5.06 0.61 -13.56
N GLY A 38 6.17 1.35 -13.47
CA GLY A 38 6.19 2.79 -13.76
C GLY A 38 5.43 3.62 -12.72
N ILE A 39 5.50 3.19 -11.45
CA ILE A 39 4.87 3.87 -10.32
C ILE A 39 5.79 5.00 -9.86
N ARG A 40 5.21 6.19 -9.72
CA ARG A 40 5.88 7.36 -9.15
C ARG A 40 5.68 7.45 -7.63
N ARG A 41 4.51 7.03 -7.13
CA ARG A 41 4.21 6.99 -5.68
C ARG A 41 3.31 5.82 -5.34
N LEU A 42 3.60 5.19 -4.20
CA LEU A 42 2.74 4.20 -3.57
C LEU A 42 2.54 4.58 -2.10
N ALA A 43 1.29 4.60 -1.64
CA ALA A 43 0.95 5.01 -0.29
C ALA A 43 -0.18 4.15 0.28
N LEU A 44 -0.19 3.99 1.59
CA LEU A 44 -1.25 3.30 2.31
C LEU A 44 -2.30 4.30 2.80
N TYR A 45 -3.57 3.93 2.77
CA TYR A 45 -4.65 4.76 3.26
C TYR A 45 -5.72 3.92 3.97
N GLY A 46 -6.78 4.54 4.48
CA GLY A 46 -7.92 3.77 4.96
C GLY A 46 -7.63 2.94 6.21
N SER A 47 -8.17 1.71 6.24
CA SER A 47 -8.27 0.91 7.47
C SER A 47 -6.90 0.47 8.01
N VAL A 48 -5.92 0.25 7.12
CA VAL A 48 -4.54 -0.13 7.47
C VAL A 48 -3.82 0.88 8.37
N LEU A 49 -4.30 2.13 8.41
CA LEU A 49 -3.75 3.20 9.24
C LEU A 49 -4.42 3.33 10.62
N ARG A 50 -5.51 2.60 10.86
CA ARG A 50 -6.32 2.72 12.08
C ARG A 50 -5.92 1.69 13.13
N GLU A 51 -6.39 1.88 14.37
CA GLU A 51 -6.05 0.99 15.49
C GLU A 51 -6.81 -0.34 15.48
N ASP A 52 -7.96 -0.38 14.80
CA ASP A 52 -8.83 -1.54 14.63
C ASP A 52 -8.42 -2.44 13.45
N PHE A 53 -7.30 -2.14 12.78
CA PHE A 53 -6.76 -2.98 11.72
C PHE A 53 -6.43 -4.38 12.25
N GLY A 54 -7.11 -5.38 11.69
CA GLY A 54 -7.02 -6.76 12.14
C GLY A 54 -6.76 -7.73 10.99
N PRO A 55 -6.55 -9.02 11.29
CA PRO A 55 -6.16 -10.03 10.29
C PRO A 55 -7.08 -10.13 9.07
N SER A 56 -8.35 -9.78 9.19
CA SER A 56 -9.35 -9.83 8.11
C SER A 56 -9.52 -8.52 7.31
N SER A 57 -8.80 -7.45 7.63
CA SER A 57 -8.94 -6.15 6.94
C SER A 57 -8.19 -6.11 5.61
N ASP A 58 -8.70 -5.49 4.56
CA ASP A 58 -7.93 -5.35 3.32
C ASP A 58 -6.75 -4.38 3.47
N ILE A 59 -5.79 -4.43 2.54
CA ILE A 59 -4.68 -3.48 2.45
C ILE A 59 -5.01 -2.45 1.36
N ASP A 60 -5.45 -1.29 1.80
CA ASP A 60 -5.80 -0.17 0.93
C ASP A 60 -4.55 0.61 0.48
N MET A 61 -4.29 0.66 -0.83
CA MET A 61 -3.10 1.28 -1.42
C MET A 61 -3.46 2.30 -2.52
N LEU A 62 -2.96 3.53 -2.37
CA LEU A 62 -3.00 4.56 -3.39
C LEU A 62 -1.76 4.50 -4.26
N VAL A 63 -1.96 4.42 -5.57
CA VAL A 63 -0.90 4.41 -6.58
C VAL A 63 -1.01 5.63 -7.49
N GLU A 64 0.14 6.21 -7.80
CA GLU A 64 0.26 7.26 -8.81
C GLU A 64 1.38 6.88 -9.78
N PHE A 65 1.07 6.86 -11.07
CA PHE A 65 2.00 6.46 -12.14
C PHE A 65 2.76 7.66 -12.69
N PHE A 66 3.88 7.41 -13.36
CA PHE A 66 4.50 8.42 -14.21
C PHE A 66 3.58 8.74 -15.41
N PRO A 67 3.68 9.96 -15.98
CA PRO A 67 3.02 10.27 -17.25
C PRO A 67 3.32 9.20 -18.30
N ASP A 68 2.32 8.87 -19.12
CA ASP A 68 2.39 7.84 -20.18
C ASP A 68 2.65 6.41 -19.69
N ARG A 69 2.61 6.17 -18.36
CA ARG A 69 2.76 4.84 -17.75
C ARG A 69 1.49 4.35 -17.06
N THR A 70 0.40 5.12 -17.10
CA THR A 70 -0.88 4.73 -16.52
C THR A 70 -1.40 3.45 -17.20
N PRO A 71 -1.60 2.37 -16.44
CA PRO A 71 -2.06 1.10 -16.98
C PRO A 71 -3.58 1.10 -17.22
N GLY A 72 -4.04 0.17 -18.06
CA GLY A 72 -5.47 -0.19 -18.11
C GLY A 72 -5.86 -1.14 -16.97
N LEU A 73 -7.17 -1.37 -16.83
CA LEU A 73 -7.77 -2.14 -15.73
C LEU A 73 -7.13 -3.53 -15.52
N LEU A 74 -6.87 -4.29 -16.59
CA LEU A 74 -6.29 -5.64 -16.47
C LEU A 74 -4.89 -5.63 -15.85
N ARG A 75 -4.10 -4.60 -16.14
CA ARG A 75 -2.77 -4.45 -15.55
C ARG A 75 -2.86 -4.00 -14.10
N LEU A 76 -3.82 -3.14 -13.76
CA LEU A 76 -4.10 -2.75 -12.37
C LEU A 76 -4.48 -3.98 -11.52
N ALA A 77 -5.36 -4.84 -12.03
CA ALA A 77 -5.71 -6.09 -11.38
C ALA A 77 -4.51 -7.04 -11.25
N GLN A 78 -3.62 -7.10 -12.25
CA GLN A 78 -2.39 -7.89 -12.14
C GLN A 78 -1.48 -7.37 -11.01
N MET A 79 -1.39 -6.05 -10.85
CA MET A 79 -0.64 -5.44 -9.73
C MET A 79 -1.25 -5.80 -8.37
N GLU A 80 -2.59 -5.76 -8.24
CA GLU A 80 -3.27 -6.22 -7.02
C GLU A 80 -2.87 -7.67 -6.70
N LEU A 81 -3.00 -8.60 -7.66
CA LEU A 81 -2.63 -10.01 -7.46
C LEU A 81 -1.16 -10.22 -7.06
N GLU A 82 -0.23 -9.48 -7.67
CA GLU A 82 1.19 -9.52 -7.29
C GLU A 82 1.42 -9.04 -5.86
N LEU A 83 0.77 -7.94 -5.48
CA LEU A 83 0.85 -7.39 -4.12
C LEU A 83 0.23 -8.37 -3.11
N GLU A 84 -0.94 -8.95 -3.41
CA GLU A 84 -1.62 -9.94 -2.57
C GLU A 84 -0.76 -11.17 -2.33
N ALA A 85 -0.09 -11.68 -3.36
CA ALA A 85 0.78 -12.85 -3.26
C ALA A 85 1.95 -12.61 -2.30
N VAL A 86 2.49 -11.39 -2.27
CA VAL A 86 3.62 -11.02 -1.39
C VAL A 86 3.15 -10.61 0.00
N LEU A 87 1.99 -9.93 0.09
CA LEU A 87 1.44 -9.44 1.35
C LEU A 87 0.62 -10.51 2.10
N GLY A 88 0.24 -11.59 1.42
CA GLY A 88 -0.58 -12.69 1.98
C GLY A 88 -2.00 -12.28 2.36
N ARG A 89 -2.49 -11.14 1.85
CA ARG A 89 -3.77 -10.51 2.21
C ARG A 89 -4.32 -9.78 1.00
N GLN A 90 -5.64 -9.61 0.96
CA GLN A 90 -6.31 -8.87 -0.10
C GLN A 90 -5.80 -7.43 -0.17
N VAL A 91 -5.60 -6.94 -1.39
CA VAL A 91 -5.08 -5.60 -1.68
C VAL A 91 -6.08 -4.86 -2.54
N GLU A 92 -6.44 -3.66 -2.10
CA GLU A 92 -7.19 -2.74 -2.94
C GLU A 92 -6.25 -1.64 -3.46
N LEU A 93 -5.94 -1.70 -4.74
CA LEU A 93 -5.09 -0.71 -5.39
C LEU A 93 -5.95 0.30 -6.14
N ARG A 94 -5.83 1.57 -5.79
CA ARG A 94 -6.62 2.65 -6.38
C ARG A 94 -5.72 3.79 -6.87
N THR A 95 -6.10 4.39 -7.99
CA THR A 95 -5.61 5.72 -8.36
C THR A 95 -6.37 6.80 -7.58
N TYR A 96 -5.86 8.02 -7.59
CA TYR A 96 -6.58 9.16 -6.99
C TYR A 96 -7.95 9.38 -7.67
N GLU A 97 -8.03 9.13 -8.97
CA GLU A 97 -9.22 9.28 -9.79
C GLU A 97 -10.27 8.19 -9.52
N ASP A 98 -9.85 7.00 -9.06
CA ASP A 98 -10.77 5.93 -8.66
C ASP A 98 -11.49 6.22 -7.33
N LEU A 99 -10.96 7.15 -6.53
CA LEU A 99 -11.58 7.56 -5.28
C LEU A 99 -12.77 8.49 -5.52
N SER A 100 -13.76 8.38 -4.63
CA SER A 100 -14.90 9.30 -4.60
C SER A 100 -14.43 10.77 -4.57
N PRO A 101 -14.92 11.64 -5.47
CA PRO A 101 -14.57 13.06 -5.52
C PRO A 101 -14.82 13.81 -4.19
N TYR A 102 -15.76 13.33 -3.37
CA TYR A 102 -16.07 13.94 -2.08
C TYR A 102 -15.01 13.71 -1.01
N PHE A 103 -14.19 12.66 -1.14
CA PHE A 103 -13.26 12.25 -0.09
C PHE A 103 -11.82 12.08 -0.57
N ARG A 104 -11.57 12.03 -1.89
CA ARG A 104 -10.25 11.74 -2.46
C ARG A 104 -9.13 12.64 -1.94
N ASP A 105 -9.41 13.94 -1.74
CA ASP A 105 -8.43 14.88 -1.18
C ASP A 105 -8.10 14.56 0.29
N LYS A 106 -9.13 14.24 1.08
CA LYS A 106 -8.97 13.85 2.48
C LYS A 106 -8.21 12.53 2.60
N VAL A 107 -8.51 11.57 1.73
CA VAL A 107 -7.81 10.29 1.69
C VAL A 107 -6.35 10.51 1.30
N ALA A 108 -6.08 11.23 0.21
CA ALA A 108 -4.74 11.52 -0.25
C ALA A 108 -3.90 12.29 0.80
N ALA A 109 -4.51 13.24 1.51
CA ALA A 109 -3.86 14.02 2.56
C ALA A 109 -3.45 13.19 3.79
N THR A 110 -4.16 12.09 4.05
CA THR A 110 -3.88 11.18 5.20
C THR A 110 -3.10 9.94 4.79
N ALA A 111 -2.92 9.71 3.49
CA ALA A 111 -2.19 8.57 2.95
C ALA A 111 -0.71 8.62 3.34
N ARG A 112 -0.17 7.49 3.79
CA ARG A 112 1.23 7.36 4.21
C ARG A 112 2.07 6.75 3.09
N PRO A 113 3.02 7.48 2.49
CA PRO A 113 3.88 6.95 1.44
C PRO A 113 4.72 5.78 1.94
N ILE A 114 4.80 4.72 1.14
CA ILE A 114 5.75 3.62 1.33
C ILE A 114 6.79 3.56 0.21
N TYR A 115 6.52 4.22 -0.92
CA TYR A 115 7.45 4.43 -2.02
C TYR A 115 7.19 5.79 -2.68
N ALA A 116 8.27 6.47 -3.07
CA ALA A 116 8.24 7.67 -3.90
C ALA A 116 9.55 7.77 -4.71
N ALA A 117 9.42 8.09 -6.00
CA ALA A 117 10.53 8.30 -6.94
C ALA A 117 10.71 9.75 -7.34
#